data_AF-A0AAV5E5Y8-F1
#
_entry.id   AF-A0AAV5E5Y8-F1
#
_cell.length_a   1.000
_cell.length_b   1.000
_cell.length_c   1.000
_cell.angle_alpha   90.00
_cell.angle_beta   90.00
_cell.angle_gamma   90.00
#
_symmetry.space_group_name_H-M   'P 1'
#
loop_
_entity.id
_entity.type
_entity.pdbx_description
1 polymer ?
#
loop_
_entity_poly.entity_id
_entity_poly.type
_entity_poly.pdbx_seq_one_letter_code
_entity_poly.pdbx_strand_id
1 'polypeptide(L)'
;MAAATALPATAGSFLLQPSGCRFTGAAPSPSPRPSAASRRDGGPGVACSCYPEPPPAVPAERRGGGVVGQSTSPERTVRIVAMVGEGSVSPIKDTPWEEVMRHTADRLKWVDEGFEMLVFSDNSIENDDLKKELSCCDMLVNVAVTSDESVRWLVRNSKDISNIICFQSSPSLVNKLGGTYVEYTGEQDMFGRLANIGKPSGLKESTEVLKTVNNAWERHNSDDIRFCVLVVVNAYIRPVDVLKNLRAKGLSTLSCMIKNCGPQILNCLFDPNCRKALQCLNSCSPTDQVCNYRCIASYESPHLEAFSLCVLQKHNCLDLNAEIPNKPSVTPLTMFRDQRLSHEVAEDLFVGWLDSMEWSWRVAAGQNPAYDQFPCQYQLFYRGKARGSFWYEPVFQVKTLEGKLVWRRRRYRVRRASSPGTFYFSVLDNGVISKEFWTIVDVPDDFSWGLFHYHGTAQAAGLAYTGAVLVSPDGSYPDVENERLASALEKCGIKKWELYMVDNCSCAGAPLGTPEGSTLHYQVAPGKEIGILQKR
;
A
#
# COMPACT_ATOMS: atom_id res chain seq x y z
N MET A 1 7.11 27.63 -5.63
CA MET A 1 8.43 28.13 -5.20
C MET A 1 8.28 28.71 -3.81
N ALA A 2 8.74 27.95 -2.81
CA ALA A 2 9.06 28.37 -1.45
C ALA A 2 10.18 27.39 -1.05
N ALA A 3 11.40 27.65 -1.51
CA ALA A 3 12.43 28.44 -0.83
C ALA A 3 13.09 27.66 0.32
N ALA A 4 13.96 26.71 -0.05
CA ALA A 4 15.15 26.44 0.75
C ALA A 4 16.17 27.50 0.35
N THR A 5 16.37 28.49 1.21
CA THR A 5 17.37 29.54 1.10
C THR A 5 18.77 28.92 1.07
N ALA A 6 19.54 29.30 0.07
CA ALA A 6 20.98 29.11 0.03
C ALA A 6 21.63 29.76 1.27
N LEU A 7 22.60 29.05 1.87
CA LEU A 7 23.53 29.64 2.83
C LEU A 7 24.46 30.63 2.08
N PRO A 8 24.74 31.82 2.64
CA PRO A 8 25.60 32.79 1.99
C PRO A 8 27.08 32.43 2.19
N ALA A 9 27.84 32.52 1.10
CA ALA A 9 29.28 32.68 1.14
C ALA A 9 29.62 34.15 1.41
N THR A 10 30.42 34.43 2.44
CA THR A 10 31.54 35.41 2.44
C THR A 10 32.10 35.61 3.85
N ALA A 11 33.37 35.24 4.02
CA ALA A 11 34.44 35.83 4.86
C ALA A 11 35.48 34.73 5.10
N GLY A 12 36.76 34.84 4.80
CA GLY A 12 37.56 35.89 4.19
C GLY A 12 38.91 35.26 3.84
N SER A 13 39.50 35.74 2.75
CA SER A 13 40.83 35.36 2.29
C SER A 13 41.89 35.69 3.36
N PHE A 14 42.70 34.70 3.72
CA PHE A 14 44.10 34.95 4.07
C PHE A 14 44.98 33.92 3.37
N LEU A 15 45.84 34.43 2.51
CA LEU A 15 46.92 33.75 1.82
C LEU A 15 47.95 33.22 2.82
N LEU A 16 48.47 32.02 2.56
CA LEU A 16 49.91 31.68 2.53
C LEU A 16 50.08 30.25 1.97
N GLN A 17 50.77 30.14 0.83
CA GLN A 17 51.29 28.89 0.25
C GLN A 17 52.65 28.49 0.93
N PRO A 18 53.47 27.57 0.37
CA PRO A 18 53.36 26.11 0.42
C PRO A 18 54.69 25.42 0.85
N SER A 19 54.69 24.18 1.31
CA SER A 19 55.83 23.21 1.30
C SER A 19 55.27 21.86 1.75
N GLY A 20 55.53 20.65 1.24
CA GLY A 20 56.58 20.09 0.39
C GLY A 20 56.94 18.71 0.98
N CYS A 21 56.99 17.65 0.15
CA CYS A 21 57.55 16.30 0.42
C CYS A 21 56.80 15.41 1.45
N ARG A 22 56.79 14.06 1.41
CA ARG A 22 57.43 13.01 0.58
C ARG A 22 56.71 11.67 0.86
N PHE A 23 56.84 10.75 -0.10
CA PHE A 23 56.54 9.31 -0.03
C PHE A 23 57.34 8.55 1.05
N THR A 24 56.71 7.54 1.66
CA THR A 24 57.12 6.11 1.89
C THR A 24 56.07 5.51 2.86
N GLY A 25 55.53 4.29 2.79
CA GLY A 25 55.99 3.00 2.28
C GLY A 25 56.21 2.06 3.48
N ALA A 26 55.23 1.19 3.82
CA ALA A 26 55.41 -0.14 4.46
C ALA A 26 54.07 -0.75 4.98
N ALA A 27 53.74 -1.95 4.49
CA ALA A 27 53.02 -3.01 5.23
C ALA A 27 54.08 -3.93 5.91
N PRO A 28 53.79 -5.03 6.67
CA PRO A 28 52.50 -5.74 6.89
C PRO A 28 52.23 -6.32 8.33
N SER A 29 50.93 -6.64 8.61
CA SER A 29 50.34 -7.78 9.38
C SER A 29 50.77 -8.08 10.86
N PRO A 30 50.15 -9.08 11.56
CA PRO A 30 48.76 -9.20 12.02
C PRO A 30 48.58 -9.56 13.54
N SER A 31 47.34 -9.51 14.03
CA SER A 31 46.63 -10.23 15.13
C SER A 31 47.34 -10.76 16.40
N PRO A 32 46.63 -10.81 17.56
CA PRO A 32 46.22 -12.14 18.06
C PRO A 32 44.85 -12.24 18.77
N ARG A 33 44.35 -13.48 18.84
CA ARG A 33 43.24 -14.00 19.68
C ARG A 33 43.67 -14.22 21.14
N PRO A 34 42.74 -14.53 22.05
CA PRO A 34 42.81 -15.82 22.78
C PRO A 34 41.42 -16.50 22.90
N SER A 35 41.21 -17.78 22.59
CA SER A 35 41.51 -19.06 23.30
C SER A 35 40.84 -19.27 24.67
N ALA A 36 40.15 -20.40 24.76
CA ALA A 36 39.35 -20.93 25.86
C ALA A 36 40.04 -22.14 26.53
N ALA A 37 39.71 -22.41 27.81
CA ALA A 37 39.82 -23.70 28.54
C ALA A 37 39.37 -23.46 29.99
N SER A 38 38.95 -24.39 30.86
CA SER A 38 38.27 -25.70 30.82
C SER A 38 38.18 -26.19 32.29
N ARG A 39 36.98 -26.61 32.71
CA ARG A 39 36.55 -27.67 33.69
C ARG A 39 37.43 -28.19 34.85
N ARG A 40 36.74 -28.43 35.99
CA ARG A 40 36.56 -29.68 36.81
C ARG A 40 36.45 -29.30 38.31
N ASP A 41 35.80 -29.98 39.25
CA ASP A 41 34.78 -31.05 39.38
C ASP A 41 34.46 -31.12 40.90
N GLY A 42 33.29 -31.66 41.30
CA GLY A 42 33.12 -32.26 42.65
C GLY A 42 31.84 -31.89 43.43
N GLY A 43 30.84 -32.78 43.45
CA GLY A 43 29.71 -32.79 44.42
C GLY A 43 30.09 -33.48 45.75
N PRO A 44 29.16 -34.02 46.59
CA PRO A 44 27.70 -34.17 46.39
C PRO A 44 26.79 -33.83 47.61
N GLY A 45 25.46 -33.81 47.38
CA GLY A 45 24.44 -34.28 48.33
C GLY A 45 23.64 -33.23 49.12
N VAL A 46 22.33 -33.10 48.83
CA VAL A 46 21.18 -33.45 49.70
C VAL A 46 19.89 -32.98 48.98
N ALA A 47 18.92 -33.89 48.87
CA ALA A 47 17.61 -33.68 48.28
C ALA A 47 16.71 -32.82 49.17
N CYS A 48 15.94 -31.91 48.57
CA CYS A 48 14.67 -31.44 49.13
C CYS A 48 13.71 -31.07 47.98
N SER A 49 12.64 -31.84 47.90
CA SER A 49 11.42 -31.58 47.14
C SER A 49 10.74 -30.30 47.65
N CYS A 50 10.26 -29.43 46.76
CA CYS A 50 9.05 -28.60 46.90
C CYS A 50 8.84 -27.75 45.63
N TYR A 51 7.83 -28.09 44.84
CA TYR A 51 7.22 -27.20 43.84
C TYR A 51 6.29 -26.21 44.54
N PRO A 52 6.26 -24.92 44.17
CA PRO A 52 5.12 -24.06 44.45
C PRO A 52 4.15 -24.04 43.26
N GLU A 53 2.89 -24.36 43.53
CA GLU A 53 1.75 -24.16 42.64
C GLU A 53 1.57 -22.67 42.27
N PRO A 54 1.00 -22.36 41.09
CA PRO A 54 0.62 -21.00 40.73
C PRO A 54 -0.60 -20.52 41.53
N PRO A 55 -0.68 -19.23 41.90
CA PRO A 55 -1.73 -18.73 42.78
C PRO A 55 -3.10 -18.66 42.08
N PRO A 56 -4.21 -18.75 42.85
CA PRO A 56 -5.56 -18.75 42.32
C PRO A 56 -5.99 -17.35 41.84
N ALA A 57 -6.78 -17.34 40.76
CA ALA A 57 -7.42 -16.15 40.21
C ALA A 57 -8.44 -15.57 41.21
N VAL A 58 -8.31 -14.27 41.50
CA VAL A 58 -9.27 -13.50 42.32
C VAL A 58 -10.07 -12.58 41.38
N PRO A 59 -11.39 -12.38 41.60
CA PRO A 59 -12.28 -11.76 40.63
C PRO A 59 -12.11 -10.24 40.54
N ALA A 60 -12.35 -9.71 39.33
CA ALA A 60 -12.28 -8.29 39.03
C ALA A 60 -13.33 -7.48 39.83
N GLU A 61 -12.85 -6.64 40.75
CA GLU A 61 -13.65 -5.56 41.34
C GLU A 61 -13.80 -4.39 40.37
N ARG A 62 -15.05 -4.01 40.13
CA ARG A 62 -15.46 -2.81 39.40
C ARG A 62 -14.97 -1.56 40.14
N ARG A 63 -14.01 -0.85 39.55
CA ARG A 63 -13.84 0.60 39.79
C ARG A 63 -14.46 1.36 38.63
N GLY A 64 -15.60 1.97 38.91
CA GLY A 64 -16.21 2.96 38.03
C GLY A 64 -15.33 4.20 37.93
N GLY A 65 -14.62 4.31 36.82
CA GLY A 65 -14.16 5.59 36.27
C GLY A 65 -14.99 5.83 35.02
N GLY A 66 -15.93 6.77 35.08
CA GLY A 66 -16.75 7.16 33.95
C GLY A 66 -15.84 7.67 32.83
N VAL A 67 -15.64 6.84 31.81
CA VAL A 67 -15.30 7.32 30.48
C VAL A 67 -16.55 8.00 30.00
N VAL A 68 -16.53 9.34 29.99
CA VAL A 68 -17.47 10.12 29.20
C VAL A 68 -17.28 9.65 27.77
N GLY A 69 -18.15 8.71 27.35
CA GLY A 69 -18.34 8.42 25.94
C GLY A 69 -18.73 9.75 25.32
N GLN A 70 -17.83 10.32 24.50
CA GLN A 70 -18.27 11.23 23.48
C GLN A 70 -19.26 10.44 22.64
N SER A 71 -20.54 10.69 22.89
CA SER A 71 -21.59 10.40 21.93
C SER A 71 -21.23 11.18 20.68
N THR A 72 -20.57 10.51 19.74
CA THR A 72 -20.44 11.01 18.38
C THR A 72 -21.87 11.20 17.89
N SER A 73 -22.27 12.44 17.67
CA SER A 73 -23.42 12.74 16.81
C SER A 73 -23.28 11.89 15.55
N PRO A 74 -24.36 11.28 15.02
CA PRO A 74 -24.26 10.50 13.80
C PRO A 74 -23.61 11.40 12.74
N GLU A 75 -22.40 11.03 12.30
CA GLU A 75 -21.65 11.82 11.35
C GLU A 75 -22.52 11.99 10.11
N ARG A 76 -22.67 13.24 9.65
CA ARG A 76 -23.49 13.56 8.49
C ARG A 76 -23.04 12.71 7.30
N THR A 77 -23.96 11.92 6.76
CA THR A 77 -23.76 11.17 5.51
C THR A 77 -23.35 12.13 4.40
N VAL A 78 -22.28 11.78 3.67
CA VAL A 78 -21.86 12.49 2.46
C VAL A 78 -22.56 11.88 1.27
N ARG A 79 -23.37 12.68 0.58
CA ARG A 79 -24.14 12.27 -0.60
C ARG A 79 -23.42 12.67 -1.87
N ILE A 80 -23.06 11.68 -2.67
CA ILE A 80 -22.34 11.83 -3.93
C ILE A 80 -23.23 11.31 -5.05
N VAL A 81 -23.44 12.11 -6.09
CA VAL A 81 -24.11 11.66 -7.31
C VAL A 81 -23.07 11.59 -8.42
N ALA A 82 -22.98 10.44 -9.09
CA ALA A 82 -22.18 10.30 -10.29
C ALA A 82 -23.10 10.19 -11.50
N MET A 83 -22.86 11.06 -12.48
CA MET A 83 -23.51 11.05 -13.78
C MET A 83 -22.53 10.52 -14.82
N VAL A 84 -22.91 9.47 -15.52
CA VAL A 84 -22.06 8.79 -16.50
C VAL A 84 -22.69 8.90 -17.88
N GLY A 85 -21.89 9.20 -18.91
CA GLY A 85 -22.36 9.15 -20.29
C GLY A 85 -22.84 7.76 -20.68
N GLU A 86 -24.06 7.63 -21.18
CA GLU A 86 -24.65 6.35 -21.58
C GLU A 86 -23.77 5.62 -22.59
N GLY A 87 -23.51 4.32 -22.34
CA GLY A 87 -22.68 3.49 -23.21
C GLY A 87 -21.20 3.91 -23.30
N SER A 88 -20.75 4.86 -22.48
CA SER A 88 -19.37 5.31 -22.48
C SER A 88 -18.42 4.28 -21.87
N VAL A 89 -17.21 4.24 -22.41
CA VAL A 89 -16.19 3.25 -22.08
C VAL A 89 -14.99 3.93 -21.43
N SER A 90 -14.49 3.34 -20.35
CA SER A 90 -13.32 3.82 -19.62
C SER A 90 -12.02 3.32 -20.27
N PRO A 91 -10.89 4.05 -20.10
CA PRO A 91 -9.57 3.56 -20.51
C PRO A 91 -9.08 2.38 -19.64
N ILE A 92 -9.83 1.96 -18.63
CA ILE A 92 -9.48 0.84 -17.75
C ILE A 92 -9.90 -0.46 -18.44
N LYS A 93 -9.04 -0.92 -19.35
CA LYS A 93 -9.26 -2.15 -20.16
C LYS A 93 -10.64 -2.18 -20.83
N ASP A 94 -11.04 -1.03 -21.37
CA ASP A 94 -12.30 -0.86 -22.09
C ASP A 94 -13.55 -1.25 -21.27
N THR A 95 -13.49 -1.10 -19.94
CA THR A 95 -14.63 -1.37 -19.04
C THR A 95 -15.64 -0.23 -19.12
N PRO A 96 -16.97 -0.49 -19.19
CA PRO A 96 -17.98 0.55 -19.17
C PRO A 96 -17.85 1.48 -17.95
N TRP A 97 -17.95 2.79 -18.15
CA TRP A 97 -17.80 3.75 -17.05
C TRP A 97 -18.84 3.55 -15.95
N GLU A 98 -20.05 3.11 -16.29
CA GLU A 98 -21.09 2.82 -15.31
C GLU A 98 -20.64 1.73 -14.32
N GLU A 99 -20.04 0.66 -14.82
CA GLU A 99 -19.52 -0.43 -13.99
C GLU A 99 -18.38 0.08 -13.08
N VAL A 100 -17.46 0.86 -13.63
CA VAL A 100 -16.33 1.44 -12.87
C VAL A 100 -16.82 2.36 -11.75
N MET A 101 -17.81 3.21 -12.02
CA MET A 101 -18.34 4.15 -11.02
C MET A 101 -19.21 3.43 -9.97
N ARG A 102 -19.95 2.38 -10.34
CA ARG A 102 -20.69 1.54 -9.38
C ARG A 102 -19.73 0.80 -8.45
N HIS A 103 -18.66 0.22 -9.02
CA HIS A 103 -17.60 -0.40 -8.23
C HIS A 103 -16.92 0.62 -7.29
N THR A 104 -16.64 1.83 -7.78
CA THR A 104 -16.10 2.92 -6.96
C THR A 104 -17.03 3.26 -5.79
N ALA A 105 -18.35 3.32 -6.02
CA ALA A 105 -19.34 3.59 -4.99
C ALA A 105 -19.32 2.55 -3.87
N ASP A 106 -19.21 1.26 -4.21
CA ASP A 106 -19.09 0.18 -3.22
C ASP A 106 -17.79 0.29 -2.42
N ARG A 107 -16.68 0.61 -3.10
CA ARG A 107 -15.36 0.75 -2.47
C ARG A 107 -15.21 2.00 -1.59
N LEU A 108 -16.04 3.03 -1.78
CA LEU A 108 -16.10 4.19 -0.89
C LEU A 108 -16.64 3.81 0.50
N LYS A 109 -17.62 2.91 0.56
CA LYS A 109 -18.19 2.40 1.83
C LYS A 109 -17.18 1.60 2.67
N TRP A 110 -16.09 1.15 2.06
CA TRP A 110 -14.99 0.50 2.77
C TRP A 110 -14.09 1.49 3.49
N VAL A 111 -14.06 2.73 3.02
CA VAL A 111 -13.33 3.83 3.67
C VAL A 111 -14.16 4.40 4.80
N ASP A 112 -15.45 4.66 4.54
CA ASP A 112 -16.38 5.21 5.52
C ASP A 112 -17.82 4.83 5.15
N GLU A 113 -18.57 4.23 6.08
CA GLU A 113 -19.96 3.82 5.85
C GLU A 113 -20.91 4.99 5.64
N GLY A 114 -20.53 6.19 6.09
CA GLY A 114 -21.27 7.43 5.86
C GLY A 114 -21.09 8.01 4.45
N PHE A 115 -20.34 7.37 3.56
CA PHE A 115 -20.27 7.75 2.14
C PHE A 115 -21.35 7.02 1.33
N GLU A 116 -22.29 7.78 0.78
CA GLU A 116 -23.32 7.28 -0.12
C GLU A 116 -23.09 7.85 -1.51
N MET A 117 -22.75 6.98 -2.46
CA MET A 117 -22.59 7.36 -3.86
C MET A 117 -23.64 6.64 -4.71
N LEU A 118 -24.41 7.41 -5.49
CA LEU A 118 -25.39 6.91 -6.44
C LEU A 118 -24.90 7.15 -7.86
N VAL A 119 -25.07 6.16 -8.74
CA VAL A 119 -24.60 6.21 -10.13
C VAL A 119 -25.80 6.20 -11.06
N PHE A 120 -25.89 7.23 -11.90
CA PHE A 120 -26.90 7.40 -12.93
C PHE A 120 -26.24 7.51 -14.30
N SER A 121 -26.96 7.04 -15.31
CA SER A 121 -26.64 7.33 -16.71
C SER A 121 -27.28 8.65 -17.14
N ASP A 122 -26.64 9.37 -18.06
CA ASP A 122 -27.12 10.63 -18.60
C ASP A 122 -28.35 10.49 -19.52
N ASN A 123 -28.79 9.26 -19.80
CA ASN A 123 -30.11 8.95 -20.35
C ASN A 123 -31.25 9.09 -19.32
N SER A 124 -30.93 9.16 -18.03
CA SER A 124 -31.89 9.17 -16.91
C SER A 124 -32.27 10.58 -16.47
N ILE A 125 -31.98 11.62 -17.27
CA ILE A 125 -32.26 13.03 -16.94
C ILE A 125 -33.75 13.35 -16.76
N GLU A 126 -34.63 12.52 -17.30
CA GLU A 126 -36.09 12.64 -17.09
C GLU A 126 -36.56 11.99 -15.79
N ASN A 127 -35.71 11.23 -15.10
CA ASN A 127 -36.05 10.55 -13.85
C ASN A 127 -36.20 11.55 -12.70
N ASP A 128 -37.35 11.54 -12.03
CA ASP A 128 -37.62 12.43 -10.89
C ASP A 128 -36.77 12.10 -9.65
N ASP A 129 -36.33 10.84 -9.49
CA ASP A 129 -35.42 10.45 -8.41
C ASP A 129 -34.08 11.17 -8.55
N LEU A 130 -33.55 11.33 -9.77
CA LEU A 130 -32.28 12.02 -10.00
C LEU A 130 -32.35 13.49 -9.56
N LYS A 131 -33.44 14.20 -9.88
CA LYS A 131 -33.63 15.60 -9.46
C LYS A 131 -33.65 15.72 -7.94
N LYS A 132 -34.34 14.79 -7.28
CA LYS A 132 -34.40 14.72 -5.82
C LYS A 132 -33.02 14.49 -5.22
N GLU A 133 -32.25 13.52 -5.74
CA GLU A 133 -30.92 13.24 -5.22
C GLU A 133 -29.94 14.42 -5.44
N LEU A 134 -29.97 15.07 -6.60
CA LEU A 134 -29.15 16.26 -6.87
C LEU A 134 -29.45 17.41 -5.90
N SER A 135 -30.70 17.59 -5.47
CA SER A 135 -31.10 18.66 -4.54
C SER A 135 -30.49 18.53 -3.13
N CYS A 136 -30.05 17.33 -2.76
CA CYS A 136 -29.46 17.04 -1.46
C CYS A 136 -28.02 16.53 -1.54
N CYS A 137 -27.41 16.53 -2.73
CA CYS A 137 -26.05 16.04 -2.91
C CYS A 137 -24.99 17.05 -2.42
N ASP A 138 -23.93 16.54 -1.82
CA ASP A 138 -22.77 17.31 -1.40
C ASP A 138 -21.73 17.43 -2.53
N MET A 139 -21.73 16.46 -3.45
CA MET A 139 -20.80 16.37 -4.58
C MET A 139 -21.46 15.74 -5.82
N LEU A 140 -21.22 16.33 -6.99
CA LEU A 140 -21.56 15.79 -8.30
C LEU A 140 -20.29 15.40 -9.07
N VAL A 141 -20.24 14.17 -9.58
CA VAL A 141 -19.15 13.66 -10.42
C VAL A 141 -19.69 13.36 -11.81
N ASN A 142 -19.33 14.15 -12.82
CA ASN A 142 -19.70 13.89 -14.21
C ASN A 142 -18.56 13.15 -14.91
N VAL A 143 -18.85 12.03 -15.56
CA VAL A 143 -17.88 11.22 -16.29
C VAL A 143 -18.40 10.95 -17.69
N ALA A 144 -17.63 11.31 -18.71
CA ALA A 144 -17.96 11.06 -20.12
C ALA A 144 -19.33 11.62 -20.60
N VAL A 145 -19.87 12.63 -19.92
CA VAL A 145 -21.15 13.24 -20.30
C VAL A 145 -20.94 14.24 -21.44
N THR A 146 -21.43 13.90 -22.63
CA THR A 146 -21.16 14.68 -23.86
C THR A 146 -22.42 15.07 -24.63
N SER A 147 -23.57 14.46 -24.35
CA SER A 147 -24.85 14.80 -25.01
C SER A 147 -25.26 16.25 -24.69
N ASP A 148 -25.54 17.05 -25.74
CA ASP A 148 -25.97 18.45 -25.59
C ASP A 148 -27.24 18.62 -24.75
N GLU A 149 -28.13 17.62 -24.78
CA GLU A 149 -29.34 17.61 -23.96
C GLU A 149 -28.99 17.44 -22.48
N SER A 150 -28.25 16.38 -22.16
CA SER A 150 -27.85 16.06 -20.79
C SER A 150 -26.94 17.13 -20.18
N VAL A 151 -26.01 17.69 -20.97
CA VAL A 151 -25.16 18.83 -20.56
C VAL A 151 -26.01 20.04 -20.19
N ARG A 152 -26.95 20.47 -21.05
CA ARG A 152 -27.83 21.61 -20.76
C ARG A 152 -28.71 21.36 -19.54
N TRP A 153 -29.18 20.12 -19.38
CA TRP A 153 -29.97 19.72 -18.23
C TRP A 153 -29.17 19.80 -16.93
N LEU A 154 -27.95 19.24 -16.90
CA LEU A 154 -27.08 19.27 -15.71
C LEU A 154 -26.74 20.70 -15.32
N VAL A 155 -26.31 21.55 -16.26
CA VAL A 155 -26.00 22.97 -15.99
C VAL A 155 -27.18 23.72 -15.35
N ARG A 156 -28.41 23.33 -15.68
CA ARG A 156 -29.63 23.93 -15.07
C ARG A 156 -29.92 23.38 -13.68
N ASN A 157 -29.72 22.08 -13.46
CA ASN A 157 -30.13 21.38 -12.24
C ASN A 157 -29.00 21.20 -11.20
N SER A 158 -27.76 21.57 -11.52
CA SER A 158 -26.61 21.41 -10.62
C SER A 158 -26.09 22.72 -10.01
N LYS A 159 -26.80 23.84 -10.20
CA LYS A 159 -26.30 25.19 -9.84
C LYS A 159 -25.98 25.36 -8.36
N ASP A 160 -26.80 24.77 -7.49
CA ASP A 160 -26.70 24.90 -6.04
C ASP A 160 -25.68 23.93 -5.41
N ILE A 161 -25.14 23.00 -6.20
CA ILE A 161 -24.14 22.04 -5.74
C ILE A 161 -22.79 22.76 -5.62
N SER A 162 -22.15 22.65 -4.46
CA SER A 162 -20.89 23.36 -4.18
C SER A 162 -19.67 22.66 -4.76
N ASN A 163 -19.72 21.34 -4.94
CA ASN A 163 -18.61 20.53 -5.43
C ASN A 163 -19.05 19.74 -6.67
N ILE A 164 -18.53 20.09 -7.84
CA ILE A 164 -18.81 19.47 -9.13
C ILE A 164 -17.46 19.18 -9.78
N ILE A 165 -17.25 17.93 -10.20
CA ILE A 165 -16.04 17.54 -10.93
C ILE A 165 -16.44 16.83 -12.21
N CYS A 166 -15.78 17.18 -13.29
CA CYS A 166 -16.09 16.73 -14.64
C CYS A 166 -14.85 16.07 -15.23
N PHE A 167 -14.99 14.80 -15.59
CA PHE A 167 -13.95 14.01 -16.24
C PHE A 167 -14.42 13.59 -17.62
N GLN A 168 -13.57 13.77 -18.63
CA GLN A 168 -13.85 13.36 -20.02
C GLN A 168 -15.22 13.84 -20.55
N SER A 169 -15.77 14.90 -19.98
CA SER A 169 -17.11 15.40 -20.27
C SER A 169 -17.03 16.65 -21.15
N SER A 170 -18.18 17.13 -21.65
CA SER A 170 -18.27 18.35 -22.44
C SER A 170 -17.57 19.53 -21.75
N PRO A 171 -16.79 20.37 -22.46
CA PRO A 171 -16.17 21.57 -21.89
C PRO A 171 -17.16 22.57 -21.28
N SER A 172 -18.45 22.47 -21.63
CA SER A 172 -19.51 23.28 -21.02
C SER A 172 -19.81 22.89 -19.56
N LEU A 173 -19.40 21.70 -19.12
CA LEU A 173 -19.48 21.26 -17.73
C LEU A 173 -18.19 21.62 -17.00
N VAL A 174 -18.21 22.74 -16.28
CA VAL A 174 -17.04 23.30 -15.60
C VAL A 174 -16.93 22.77 -14.17
N ASN A 175 -15.71 22.47 -13.72
CA ASN A 175 -15.46 22.06 -12.34
C ASN A 175 -15.81 23.21 -11.37
N LYS A 176 -16.39 22.86 -10.23
CA LYS A 176 -16.75 23.78 -9.14
C LYS A 176 -16.30 23.16 -7.82
N LEU A 177 -15.49 23.87 -7.04
CA LEU A 177 -14.97 23.37 -5.76
C LEU A 177 -15.22 24.41 -4.68
N GLY A 178 -15.85 24.00 -3.57
CA GLY A 178 -16.21 24.92 -2.48
C GLY A 178 -17.06 26.11 -2.95
N GLY A 179 -17.92 25.92 -3.95
CA GLY A 179 -18.75 26.98 -4.52
C GLY A 179 -18.11 27.79 -5.65
N THR A 180 -16.81 27.62 -5.91
CA THR A 180 -16.05 28.43 -6.88
C THR A 180 -15.76 27.63 -8.16
N TYR A 181 -15.99 28.21 -9.33
CA TYR A 181 -15.61 27.58 -10.60
C TYR A 181 -14.08 27.58 -10.78
N VAL A 182 -13.53 26.43 -11.19
CA VAL A 182 -12.09 26.22 -11.32
C VAL A 182 -11.81 25.56 -12.67
N GLU A 183 -10.84 26.12 -13.41
CA GLU A 183 -10.35 25.53 -14.66
C GLU A 183 -8.91 25.05 -14.48
N TYR A 184 -8.60 23.90 -15.07
CA TYR A 184 -7.25 23.37 -15.15
C TYR A 184 -6.84 23.27 -16.63
N THR A 185 -5.93 24.14 -17.06
CA THR A 185 -5.52 24.26 -18.48
C THR A 185 -4.31 23.41 -18.85
N GLY A 186 -3.95 22.39 -18.07
CA GLY A 186 -2.94 21.37 -18.43
C GLY A 186 -1.47 21.83 -18.50
N GLU A 187 -1.17 23.10 -18.70
CA GLU A 187 0.20 23.62 -18.83
C GLU A 187 0.43 24.81 -17.90
N GLN A 188 1.49 24.76 -17.08
CA GLN A 188 2.06 26.00 -16.57
C GLN A 188 3.00 26.56 -17.63
N ASP A 189 2.44 27.33 -18.55
CA ASP A 189 3.25 28.33 -19.24
C ASP A 189 3.80 29.31 -18.18
N MET A 190 5.04 29.74 -18.33
CA MET A 190 5.76 30.59 -17.39
C MET A 190 5.00 31.90 -17.07
N PHE A 191 4.07 32.31 -17.95
CA PHE A 191 3.16 33.45 -17.76
C PHE A 191 2.01 33.24 -16.76
N GLY A 192 1.61 31.99 -16.47
CA GLY A 192 0.57 31.69 -15.48
C GLY A 192 0.95 32.04 -14.04
N ARG A 193 2.26 32.20 -13.75
CA ARG A 193 2.75 32.67 -12.44
C ARG A 193 2.49 34.15 -12.19
N LEU A 194 2.44 34.98 -13.24
CA LEU A 194 2.14 36.41 -13.11
C LEU A 194 0.63 36.69 -12.99
N ALA A 195 -0.23 35.84 -13.56
CA ALA A 195 -1.69 35.94 -13.43
C ALA A 195 -2.25 35.52 -12.06
N ASN A 196 -1.41 34.98 -11.16
CA ASN A 196 -1.78 34.51 -9.83
C ASN A 196 -1.40 35.49 -8.69
N ILE A 197 -0.94 36.69 -9.04
CA ILE A 197 -0.71 37.79 -8.11
C ILE A 197 -2.04 38.55 -7.97
N GLY A 198 -2.78 38.30 -6.88
CA GLY A 198 -4.05 38.99 -6.57
C GLY A 198 -5.29 38.08 -6.44
N LYS A 199 -5.19 36.78 -6.74
CA LYS A 199 -6.30 35.82 -6.53
C LYS A 199 -6.50 35.50 -5.04
N PRO A 200 -7.76 35.37 -4.57
CA PRO A 200 -8.06 35.02 -3.18
C PRO A 200 -7.44 33.66 -2.81
N SER A 201 -7.02 33.51 -1.54
CA SER A 201 -6.30 32.34 -1.04
C SER A 201 -7.00 31.01 -1.37
N GLY A 202 -8.33 30.95 -1.30
CA GLY A 202 -9.12 29.75 -1.60
C GLY A 202 -9.07 29.28 -3.07
N LEU A 203 -8.79 30.18 -4.03
CA LEU A 203 -8.69 29.79 -5.45
C LEU A 203 -7.37 29.07 -5.74
N LYS A 204 -6.28 29.40 -5.02
CA LYS A 204 -4.99 28.69 -5.13
C LYS A 204 -5.12 27.27 -4.60
N GLU A 205 -5.73 27.12 -3.42
CA GLU A 205 -5.99 25.81 -2.81
C GLU A 205 -6.86 24.93 -3.71
N SER A 206 -7.94 25.49 -4.27
CA SER A 206 -8.82 24.74 -5.18
C SER A 206 -8.13 24.31 -6.48
N THR A 207 -7.20 25.12 -6.98
CA THR A 207 -6.38 24.76 -8.15
C THR A 207 -5.40 23.62 -7.82
N GLU A 208 -4.81 23.61 -6.61
CA GLU A 208 -3.92 22.53 -6.16
C GLU A 208 -4.66 21.21 -5.93
N VAL A 209 -5.87 21.29 -5.36
CA VAL A 209 -6.77 20.12 -5.24
C VAL A 209 -7.12 19.57 -6.62
N LEU A 210 -7.58 20.42 -7.54
CA LEU A 210 -7.96 19.99 -8.89
C LEU A 210 -6.75 19.41 -9.66
N LYS A 211 -5.55 19.97 -9.50
CA LYS A 211 -4.33 19.40 -10.08
C LYS A 211 -4.04 18.00 -9.52
N THR A 212 -4.21 17.80 -8.21
CA THR A 212 -4.00 16.49 -7.57
C THR A 212 -4.99 15.46 -8.10
N VAL A 213 -6.25 15.86 -8.21
CA VAL A 213 -7.34 15.05 -8.78
C VAL A 213 -7.05 14.68 -10.24
N ASN A 214 -6.70 15.65 -11.09
CA ASN A 214 -6.39 15.38 -12.50
C ASN A 214 -5.16 14.47 -12.66
N ASN A 215 -4.08 14.72 -11.91
CA ASN A 215 -2.91 13.86 -11.95
C ASN A 215 -3.22 12.40 -11.56
N ALA A 216 -4.13 12.18 -10.60
CA ALA A 216 -4.57 10.85 -10.24
C ALA A 216 -5.46 10.23 -11.34
N TRP A 217 -6.41 11.00 -11.88
CA TRP A 217 -7.32 10.57 -12.94
C TRP A 217 -6.58 10.05 -14.19
N GLU A 218 -5.50 10.73 -14.60
CA GLU A 218 -4.68 10.36 -15.75
C GLU A 218 -3.92 9.03 -15.58
N ARG A 219 -3.91 8.44 -14.38
CA ARG A 219 -3.29 7.12 -14.13
C ARG A 219 -4.20 5.94 -14.43
N HIS A 220 -5.46 6.21 -14.77
CA HIS A 220 -6.42 5.24 -15.31
C HIS A 220 -6.51 3.93 -14.50
N ASN A 221 -6.79 4.06 -13.19
CA ASN A 221 -7.03 2.91 -12.32
C ASN A 221 -8.09 3.20 -11.26
N SER A 222 -8.70 2.13 -10.72
CA SER A 222 -9.82 2.23 -9.79
C SER A 222 -9.46 2.87 -8.45
N ASP A 223 -8.27 2.60 -7.92
CA ASP A 223 -7.81 3.21 -6.67
C ASP A 223 -7.66 4.72 -6.81
N ASP A 224 -7.16 5.19 -7.94
CA ASP A 224 -7.04 6.61 -8.25
C ASP A 224 -8.37 7.31 -8.50
N ILE A 225 -9.32 6.65 -9.16
CA ILE A 225 -10.68 7.17 -9.32
C ILE A 225 -11.32 7.38 -7.94
N ARG A 226 -11.22 6.39 -7.06
CA ARG A 226 -11.69 6.50 -5.67
C ARG A 226 -10.95 7.63 -4.94
N PHE A 227 -9.64 7.71 -5.10
CA PHE A 227 -8.82 8.76 -4.49
C PHE A 227 -9.25 10.16 -4.95
N CYS A 228 -9.59 10.36 -6.23
CA CYS A 228 -10.11 11.62 -6.75
C CYS A 228 -11.34 12.10 -5.96
N VAL A 229 -12.29 11.19 -5.68
CA VAL A 229 -13.47 11.50 -4.88
C VAL A 229 -13.10 11.84 -3.44
N LEU A 230 -12.28 11.01 -2.80
CA LEU A 230 -11.89 11.18 -1.39
C LEU A 230 -11.14 12.49 -1.14
N VAL A 231 -10.26 12.91 -2.06
CA VAL A 231 -9.51 14.18 -1.95
C VAL A 231 -10.46 15.37 -1.84
N VAL A 232 -11.54 15.36 -2.61
CA VAL A 232 -12.49 16.47 -2.68
C VAL A 232 -13.39 16.47 -1.47
N VAL A 233 -13.86 15.28 -1.06
CA VAL A 233 -14.58 15.10 0.20
C VAL A 233 -13.75 15.65 1.36
N ASN A 234 -12.47 15.26 1.44
CA ASN A 234 -11.54 15.71 2.49
C ASN A 234 -11.33 17.23 2.50
N ALA A 235 -11.21 17.84 1.32
CA ALA A 235 -10.94 19.27 1.19
C ALA A 235 -12.16 20.15 1.47
N TYR A 236 -13.38 19.72 1.09
CA TYR A 236 -14.55 20.61 1.05
C TYR A 236 -15.78 20.15 1.83
N ILE A 237 -15.85 18.89 2.24
CA ILE A 237 -17.06 18.32 2.84
C ILE A 237 -16.78 17.92 4.29
N ARG A 238 -15.89 16.95 4.50
CA ARG A 238 -15.45 16.53 5.84
C ARG A 238 -14.08 15.83 5.77
N PRO A 239 -13.26 15.91 6.84
CA PRO A 239 -11.98 15.20 6.89
C PRO A 239 -12.15 13.70 6.64
N VAL A 240 -11.22 13.12 5.89
CA VAL A 240 -11.18 11.69 5.57
C VAL A 240 -9.97 11.06 6.26
N ASP A 241 -10.21 10.08 7.11
CA ASP A 241 -9.19 9.51 8.00
C ASP A 241 -7.98 8.93 7.25
N VAL A 242 -8.21 8.22 6.15
CA VAL A 242 -7.13 7.66 5.32
C VAL A 242 -6.29 8.74 4.63
N LEU A 243 -6.78 9.98 4.55
CA LEU A 243 -6.09 11.12 3.94
C LEU A 243 -5.47 12.09 4.96
N LYS A 244 -5.63 11.84 6.27
CA LYS A 244 -5.06 12.67 7.36
C LYS A 244 -3.53 12.85 7.27
N ASN A 245 -2.85 12.00 6.48
CA ASN A 245 -1.40 11.84 6.45
C ASN A 245 -0.68 12.52 5.26
N LEU A 246 -1.27 13.57 4.66
CA LEU A 246 -0.64 14.36 3.58
C LEU A 246 0.53 15.25 4.11
N ARG A 247 1.67 14.62 4.43
CA ARG A 247 3.00 15.16 4.77
C ARG A 247 3.12 16.26 5.86
N ALA A 248 4.35 16.36 6.36
CA ALA A 248 4.78 17.01 7.60
C ALA A 248 4.18 18.40 7.92
N LYS A 249 3.77 18.54 9.18
CA LYS A 249 3.33 19.79 9.81
C LYS A 249 4.54 20.60 10.28
N GLY A 250 5.05 21.50 9.43
CA GLY A 250 5.78 22.71 9.85
C GLY A 250 7.11 22.53 10.61
N LEU A 251 7.49 23.56 11.36
CA LEU A 251 8.79 23.71 12.04
C LEU A 251 9.05 22.66 13.14
N SER A 252 8.00 22.10 13.74
CA SER A 252 8.09 21.09 14.80
C SER A 252 8.62 19.75 14.29
N THR A 253 8.19 19.31 13.11
CA THR A 253 8.73 18.11 12.45
C THR A 253 10.23 18.25 12.20
N LEU A 254 10.66 19.39 11.65
CA LEU A 254 12.06 19.63 11.35
C LEU A 254 12.92 19.65 12.63
N SER A 255 12.41 20.26 13.70
CA SER A 255 13.06 20.26 15.01
C SER A 255 13.24 18.85 15.57
N CYS A 256 12.20 18.00 15.49
CA CYS A 256 12.28 16.59 15.90
C CYS A 256 13.35 15.83 15.12
N MET A 257 13.35 15.96 13.79
CA MET A 257 14.29 15.28 12.90
C MET A 257 15.74 15.67 13.22
N ILE A 258 16.03 16.97 13.29
CA ILE A 258 17.39 17.47 13.55
C ILE A 258 17.87 17.03 14.95
N LYS A 259 17.00 17.14 15.96
CA LYS A 259 17.36 16.82 17.36
C LYS A 259 17.63 15.33 17.57
N ASN A 260 16.82 14.45 17.00
CA ASN A 260 16.88 13.01 17.30
C ASN A 260 17.62 12.19 16.23
N CYS A 261 17.65 12.66 14.98
CA CYS A 261 18.12 11.90 13.81
C CYS A 261 19.23 12.62 13.02
N GLY A 262 19.85 13.65 13.59
CA GLY A 262 20.90 14.46 12.93
C GLY A 262 21.98 13.63 12.22
N PRO A 263 22.60 12.62 12.86
CA PRO A 263 23.61 11.78 12.21
C PRO A 263 23.07 11.00 10.99
N GLN A 264 21.87 10.43 11.11
CA GLN A 264 21.24 9.66 10.02
C GLN A 264 20.86 10.58 8.85
N ILE A 265 20.38 11.79 9.14
CA ILE A 265 20.12 12.83 8.14
C ILE A 265 21.40 13.18 7.41
N LEU A 266 22.47 13.48 8.14
CA LEU A 266 23.75 13.87 7.54
C LEU A 266 24.33 12.76 6.66
N ASN A 267 24.31 11.51 7.15
CA ASN A 267 24.77 10.35 6.38
C ASN A 267 23.94 10.13 5.12
N CYS A 268 22.62 10.29 5.20
CA CYS A 268 21.75 10.23 4.02
C CYS A 268 22.06 11.35 3.02
N LEU A 269 22.32 12.57 3.48
CA LEU A 269 22.68 13.68 2.59
C LEU A 269 24.05 13.48 1.91
N PHE A 270 24.97 12.75 2.53
CA PHE A 270 26.24 12.39 1.88
C PHE A 270 26.14 11.18 0.95
N ASP A 271 25.14 10.31 1.13
CA ASP A 271 24.85 9.19 0.23
C ASP A 271 24.11 9.64 -1.05
N PRO A 272 24.68 9.43 -2.25
CA PRO A 272 24.03 9.84 -3.50
C PRO A 272 22.66 9.19 -3.71
N ASN A 273 22.50 7.91 -3.37
CA ASN A 273 21.23 7.20 -3.54
C ASN A 273 20.18 7.72 -2.58
N CYS A 274 20.51 7.89 -1.30
CA CYS A 274 19.56 8.45 -0.33
C CYS A 274 19.11 9.86 -0.71
N ARG A 275 20.02 10.75 -1.18
CA ARG A 275 19.61 12.06 -1.72
C ARG A 275 18.64 11.96 -2.88
N LYS A 276 18.91 11.07 -3.85
CA LYS A 276 17.99 10.85 -4.99
C LYS A 276 16.65 10.31 -4.52
N ALA A 277 16.64 9.40 -3.55
CA ALA A 277 15.41 8.89 -2.94
C ALA A 277 14.58 10.03 -2.31
N LEU A 278 15.20 10.87 -1.49
CA LEU A 278 14.52 12.01 -0.85
C LEU A 278 14.00 13.02 -1.88
N GLN A 279 14.79 13.33 -2.91
CA GLN A 279 14.37 14.23 -4.00
C GLN A 279 13.18 13.65 -4.77
N CYS A 280 13.25 12.37 -5.11
CA CYS A 280 12.18 11.64 -5.80
C CYS A 280 10.90 11.61 -4.96
N LEU A 281 11.00 11.20 -3.69
CA LEU A 281 9.88 11.19 -2.75
C LEU A 281 9.23 12.56 -2.64
N ASN A 282 10.01 13.64 -2.51
CA ASN A 282 9.49 15.00 -2.45
C ASN A 282 8.70 15.44 -3.70
N SER A 283 8.92 14.78 -4.85
CA SER A 283 8.14 15.02 -6.07
C SER A 283 6.86 14.19 -6.17
N CYS A 284 6.74 13.10 -5.40
CA CYS A 284 5.52 12.30 -5.32
C CYS A 284 4.45 12.99 -4.47
N SER A 285 3.18 12.80 -4.84
CA SER A 285 2.07 13.05 -3.92
C SER A 285 2.22 12.13 -2.68
N PRO A 286 1.90 12.59 -1.46
CA PRO A 286 2.05 11.76 -0.26
C PRO A 286 1.18 10.49 -0.28
N THR A 287 0.06 10.53 -0.99
CA THR A 287 -0.88 9.39 -1.12
C THR A 287 -0.57 8.51 -2.32
N ASP A 288 0.39 8.89 -3.17
CA ASP A 288 0.79 8.12 -4.35
C ASP A 288 1.75 6.99 -3.96
N GLN A 289 1.20 5.86 -3.54
CA GLN A 289 1.98 4.72 -3.07
C GLN A 289 2.89 4.14 -4.17
N VAL A 290 2.44 4.15 -5.42
CA VAL A 290 3.23 3.67 -6.58
C VAL A 290 4.48 4.52 -6.74
N CYS A 291 4.35 5.84 -6.77
CA CYS A 291 5.49 6.76 -6.89
C CYS A 291 6.43 6.63 -5.70
N ASN A 292 5.89 6.65 -4.47
CA ASN A 292 6.70 6.58 -3.25
C ASN A 292 7.50 5.27 -3.18
N TYR A 293 6.85 4.13 -3.39
CA TYR A 293 7.52 2.84 -3.34
C TYR A 293 8.53 2.68 -4.47
N ARG A 294 8.21 3.13 -5.69
CA ARG A 294 9.15 3.11 -6.82
C ARG A 294 10.40 3.97 -6.58
N CYS A 295 10.27 5.13 -5.95
CA CYS A 295 11.41 5.95 -5.53
C CYS A 295 12.30 5.18 -4.55
N ILE A 296 11.71 4.60 -3.51
CA ILE A 296 12.44 3.83 -2.49
C ILE A 296 13.16 2.65 -3.15
N ALA A 297 12.42 1.84 -3.91
CA ALA A 297 12.94 0.62 -4.54
C ALA A 297 14.02 0.89 -5.60
N SER A 298 14.00 2.06 -6.24
CA SER A 298 15.04 2.49 -7.19
C SER A 298 16.35 2.88 -6.50
N TYR A 299 16.26 3.40 -5.27
CA TYR A 299 17.36 4.08 -4.58
C TYR A 299 17.70 3.50 -3.21
N GLU A 300 17.26 2.27 -2.92
CA GLU A 300 17.53 1.62 -1.64
C GLU A 300 19.02 1.68 -1.27
N SER A 301 19.29 2.14 -0.06
CA SER A 301 20.62 2.14 0.54
C SER A 301 20.52 1.96 2.05
N PRO A 302 21.57 1.45 2.72
CA PRO A 302 21.59 1.35 4.18
C PRO A 302 21.40 2.71 4.88
N HIS A 303 21.81 3.81 4.24
CA HIS A 303 21.65 5.16 4.77
C HIS A 303 20.20 5.65 4.66
N LEU A 304 19.49 5.30 3.59
CA LEU A 304 18.05 5.53 3.47
C LEU A 304 17.28 4.75 4.52
N GLU A 305 17.60 3.46 4.70
CA GLU A 305 16.98 2.60 5.71
C GLU A 305 17.18 3.18 7.12
N ALA A 306 18.42 3.56 7.48
CA ALA A 306 18.73 4.12 8.79
C ALA A 306 18.03 5.48 9.03
N PHE A 307 17.95 6.32 7.98
CA PHE A 307 17.22 7.59 8.03
C PHE A 307 15.73 7.36 8.29
N SER A 308 15.08 6.54 7.47
CA SER A 308 13.64 6.22 7.59
C SER A 308 13.32 5.57 8.94
N LEU A 309 14.16 4.64 9.39
CA LEU A 309 14.03 4.00 10.70
C LEU A 309 14.07 5.01 11.84
N CYS A 310 14.97 5.98 11.79
CA CYS A 310 15.06 7.00 12.83
C CYS A 310 13.84 7.92 12.82
N VAL A 311 13.54 8.51 11.65
CA VAL A 311 12.55 9.58 11.49
C VAL A 311 11.12 9.06 11.66
N LEU A 312 10.80 7.93 11.02
CA LEU A 312 9.44 7.38 11.00
C LEU A 312 9.24 6.42 12.17
N GLN A 313 10.10 5.42 12.29
CA GLN A 313 9.79 4.28 13.17
C GLN A 313 10.18 4.50 14.64
N LYS A 314 11.34 5.11 14.91
CA LYS A 314 11.84 5.28 16.29
C LYS A 314 11.30 6.52 16.98
N HIS A 315 11.26 7.64 16.25
CA HIS A 315 10.86 8.94 16.81
C HIS A 315 9.52 9.46 16.29
N ASN A 316 8.97 8.84 15.24
CA ASN A 316 7.74 9.27 14.57
C ASN A 316 7.63 10.79 14.42
N CYS A 317 8.68 11.43 13.90
CA CYS A 317 8.75 12.89 13.82
C CYS A 317 7.68 13.51 12.91
N LEU A 318 7.05 12.69 12.05
CA LEU A 318 5.94 13.09 11.21
C LEU A 318 4.58 12.96 11.90
N ASP A 319 4.52 12.35 13.09
CA ASP A 319 3.32 12.06 13.86
C ASP A 319 2.25 11.33 13.03
N LEU A 320 2.70 10.32 12.27
CA LEU A 320 1.84 9.53 11.41
C LEU A 320 1.46 8.22 12.08
N ASN A 321 0.24 7.78 11.81
CA ASN A 321 -0.26 6.48 12.24
C ASN A 321 -1.29 6.00 11.22
N ALA A 322 -1.24 4.71 10.90
CA ALA A 322 -2.23 4.04 10.07
C ALA A 322 -2.51 2.64 10.60
N GLU A 323 -3.78 2.26 10.63
CA GLU A 323 -4.22 0.94 11.05
C GLU A 323 -4.37 0.00 9.86
N ILE A 324 -4.32 -1.31 10.11
CA ILE A 324 -4.63 -2.31 9.07
C ILE A 324 -6.13 -2.16 8.76
N PRO A 325 -6.52 -1.91 7.50
CA PRO A 325 -7.93 -1.82 7.15
C PRO A 325 -8.66 -3.12 7.47
N ASN A 326 -9.89 -3.01 7.97
CA ASN A 326 -10.75 -4.17 8.26
C ASN A 326 -11.70 -4.50 7.10
N LYS A 327 -11.70 -3.68 6.04
CA LYS A 327 -12.53 -3.84 4.85
C LYS A 327 -11.66 -3.88 3.58
N PRO A 328 -12.08 -4.63 2.55
CA PRO A 328 -13.27 -5.49 2.52
C PRO A 328 -13.13 -6.72 3.43
N SER A 329 -14.25 -7.25 3.93
CA SER A 329 -14.21 -8.49 4.72
C SER A 329 -14.10 -9.68 3.78
N VAL A 330 -12.91 -10.28 3.72
CA VAL A 330 -12.62 -11.41 2.83
C VAL A 330 -12.71 -12.71 3.59
N THR A 331 -13.56 -13.62 3.12
CA THR A 331 -13.75 -14.94 3.74
C THR A 331 -12.62 -15.89 3.33
N PRO A 332 -11.90 -16.53 4.28
CA PRO A 332 -10.87 -17.50 3.95
C PRO A 332 -11.44 -18.77 3.34
N LEU A 333 -10.61 -19.50 2.59
CA LEU A 333 -10.86 -20.88 2.21
C LEU A 333 -11.07 -21.73 3.47
N THR A 334 -12.17 -22.49 3.52
CA THR A 334 -12.54 -23.32 4.69
C THR A 334 -12.43 -24.82 4.45
N MET A 335 -12.43 -25.24 3.18
CA MET A 335 -12.37 -26.64 2.75
C MET A 335 -11.32 -26.78 1.64
N PHE A 336 -10.58 -27.88 1.65
CA PHE A 336 -9.62 -28.25 0.58
C PHE A 336 -9.67 -29.76 0.39
N ARG A 337 -9.88 -30.25 -0.85
CA ARG A 337 -10.09 -31.68 -1.14
C ARG A 337 -11.10 -32.36 -0.20
N ASP A 338 -12.27 -31.74 -0.06
CA ASP A 338 -13.39 -32.15 0.80
C ASP A 338 -13.08 -32.29 2.31
N GLN A 339 -11.96 -31.75 2.77
CA GLN A 339 -11.56 -31.74 4.19
C GLN A 339 -11.55 -30.31 4.74
N ARG A 340 -11.93 -30.16 6.02
CA ARG A 340 -11.83 -28.87 6.71
C ARG A 340 -10.37 -28.41 6.74
N LEU A 341 -10.15 -27.15 6.35
CA LEU A 341 -8.82 -26.58 6.31
C LEU A 341 -8.21 -26.51 7.73
N SER A 342 -7.03 -27.10 7.89
CA SER A 342 -6.21 -26.96 9.10
C SER A 342 -5.14 -25.88 8.89
N HIS A 343 -4.47 -25.43 9.95
CA HIS A 343 -3.37 -24.49 9.80
C HIS A 343 -2.18 -25.09 9.05
N GLU A 344 -1.93 -26.38 9.24
CA GLU A 344 -0.87 -27.11 8.56
C GLU A 344 -1.12 -27.19 7.06
N VAL A 345 -2.34 -27.55 6.65
CA VAL A 345 -2.73 -27.59 5.24
C VAL A 345 -2.71 -26.18 4.65
N ALA A 346 -3.19 -25.16 5.37
CA ALA A 346 -3.14 -23.77 4.89
C ALA A 346 -1.69 -23.28 4.65
N GLU A 347 -0.74 -23.63 5.51
CA GLU A 347 0.68 -23.36 5.26
C GLU A 347 1.20 -24.14 4.04
N ASP A 348 0.77 -25.39 3.85
CA ASP A 348 1.16 -26.19 2.68
C ASP A 348 0.62 -25.59 1.36
N LEU A 349 -0.58 -25.01 1.37
CA LEU A 349 -1.12 -24.27 0.23
C LEU A 349 -0.23 -23.07 -0.15
N PHE A 350 0.33 -22.37 0.84
CA PHE A 350 1.32 -21.34 0.59
C PHE A 350 2.66 -21.90 0.10
N VAL A 351 3.16 -23.00 0.70
CA VAL A 351 4.41 -23.64 0.27
C VAL A 351 4.35 -24.06 -1.19
N GLY A 352 3.20 -24.56 -1.65
CA GLY A 352 2.92 -24.81 -3.06
C GLY A 352 3.99 -25.66 -3.74
N TRP A 353 4.60 -25.11 -4.78
CA TRP A 353 5.51 -25.81 -5.69
C TRP A 353 6.98 -25.84 -5.26
N LEU A 354 7.32 -25.31 -4.08
CA LEU A 354 8.71 -25.07 -3.67
C LEU A 354 9.63 -26.30 -3.74
N ASP A 355 9.10 -27.49 -3.43
CA ASP A 355 9.83 -28.76 -3.49
C ASP A 355 10.22 -29.17 -4.93
N SER A 356 9.44 -28.70 -5.92
CA SER A 356 9.57 -29.07 -7.34
C SER A 356 10.09 -27.95 -8.25
N MET A 357 9.95 -26.68 -7.87
CA MET A 357 10.18 -25.53 -8.74
C MET A 357 11.13 -24.46 -8.17
N GLU A 358 11.88 -24.70 -7.09
CA GLU A 358 12.73 -23.69 -6.41
C GLU A 358 11.98 -22.46 -5.83
N TRP A 359 10.70 -22.27 -6.17
CA TRP A 359 9.77 -21.28 -5.63
C TRP A 359 8.42 -21.91 -5.30
N SER A 360 7.68 -21.28 -4.38
CA SER A 360 6.33 -21.74 -4.04
C SER A 360 5.33 -21.40 -5.14
N TRP A 361 5.39 -20.16 -5.60
CA TRP A 361 4.42 -19.58 -6.52
C TRP A 361 5.07 -18.44 -7.32
N ARG A 362 4.59 -18.18 -8.53
CA ARG A 362 4.89 -16.96 -9.29
C ARG A 362 3.63 -16.12 -9.41
N VAL A 363 3.75 -14.81 -9.22
CA VAL A 363 2.62 -13.89 -9.38
C VAL A 363 2.33 -13.74 -10.87
N ALA A 364 1.11 -14.08 -11.27
CA ALA A 364 0.60 -13.90 -12.63
C ALA A 364 -0.04 -12.51 -12.79
N ALA A 365 -0.78 -12.08 -11.78
CA ALA A 365 -1.38 -10.75 -11.73
C ALA A 365 -1.60 -10.29 -10.29
N GLY A 366 -1.74 -8.98 -10.09
CA GLY A 366 -2.01 -8.41 -8.78
C GLY A 366 -2.90 -7.18 -8.83
N GLN A 367 -3.60 -6.88 -7.75
CA GLN A 367 -4.54 -5.76 -7.71
C GLN A 367 -3.84 -4.43 -7.41
N ASN A 368 -2.84 -4.41 -6.53
CA ASN A 368 -2.23 -3.18 -6.10
C ASN A 368 -0.95 -2.89 -6.92
N PRO A 369 -0.95 -1.90 -7.82
CA PRO A 369 0.19 -1.67 -8.71
C PRO A 369 1.45 -1.21 -7.96
N ALA A 370 1.34 -0.73 -6.72
CA ALA A 370 2.50 -0.32 -5.93
C ALA A 370 3.34 -1.51 -5.44
N TYR A 371 2.70 -2.67 -5.25
CA TYR A 371 3.29 -3.83 -4.57
C TYR A 371 3.27 -5.11 -5.42
N ASP A 372 2.33 -5.21 -6.37
CA ASP A 372 2.04 -6.46 -7.08
C ASP A 372 2.35 -6.42 -8.58
N GLN A 373 2.85 -5.29 -9.11
CA GLN A 373 3.16 -5.12 -10.53
C GLN A 373 4.67 -5.03 -10.80
N PHE A 374 5.45 -5.88 -10.12
CA PHE A 374 6.89 -5.97 -10.36
C PHE A 374 7.21 -7.11 -11.32
N PRO A 375 8.06 -6.92 -12.34
CA PRO A 375 8.49 -8.01 -13.19
C PRO A 375 9.11 -9.15 -12.40
N CYS A 376 8.91 -10.38 -12.87
CA CYS A 376 9.52 -11.59 -12.33
C CYS A 376 9.32 -11.76 -10.83
N GLN A 377 8.07 -11.72 -10.38
CA GLN A 377 7.72 -11.78 -8.96
C GLN A 377 7.49 -13.24 -8.50
N TYR A 378 8.48 -13.77 -7.79
CA TYR A 378 8.44 -15.07 -7.13
C TYR A 378 8.03 -14.93 -5.67
N GLN A 379 7.31 -15.93 -5.17
CA GLN A 379 6.96 -16.07 -3.77
C GLN A 379 7.62 -17.34 -3.21
N LEU A 380 8.31 -17.18 -2.09
CA LEU A 380 8.94 -18.27 -1.35
C LEU A 380 8.25 -18.39 0.01
N PHE A 381 7.57 -19.50 0.25
CA PHE A 381 6.99 -19.83 1.56
C PHE A 381 7.63 -21.09 2.09
N TYR A 382 8.18 -21.04 3.31
CA TYR A 382 8.88 -22.18 3.88
C TYR A 382 8.91 -22.17 5.40
N ARG A 383 9.11 -23.36 5.97
CA ARG A 383 9.25 -23.56 7.41
C ARG A 383 10.71 -23.38 7.83
N GLY A 384 10.92 -22.60 8.88
CA GLY A 384 12.23 -22.37 9.48
C GLY A 384 12.65 -23.51 10.40
N LYS A 385 13.89 -23.43 10.91
CA LYS A 385 14.46 -24.43 11.85
C LYS A 385 13.69 -24.55 13.17
N ALA A 386 13.18 -23.44 13.69
CA ALA A 386 12.45 -23.44 14.94
C ALA A 386 11.02 -23.97 14.74
N ARG A 387 10.53 -24.78 15.68
CA ARG A 387 9.16 -25.30 15.66
C ARG A 387 8.14 -24.16 15.55
N GLY A 388 7.23 -24.26 14.58
CA GLY A 388 6.22 -23.22 14.32
C GLY A 388 6.76 -21.97 13.62
N SER A 389 8.00 -21.98 13.15
CA SER A 389 8.55 -20.89 12.35
C SER A 389 8.11 -21.02 10.90
N PHE A 390 7.45 -20.00 10.38
CA PHE A 390 7.07 -19.89 8.96
C PHE A 390 7.51 -18.54 8.39
N TRP A 391 8.02 -18.56 7.17
CA TRP A 391 8.63 -17.40 6.50
C TRP A 391 8.03 -17.23 5.12
N TYR A 392 7.90 -15.97 4.72
CA TYR A 392 7.53 -15.56 3.38
C TYR A 392 8.62 -14.64 2.84
N GLU A 393 9.14 -14.92 1.65
CA GLU A 393 10.09 -14.06 0.97
C GLU A 393 9.67 -13.79 -0.48
N PRO A 394 9.12 -12.61 -0.79
CA PRO A 394 8.95 -12.19 -2.16
C PRO A 394 10.31 -11.82 -2.77
N VAL A 395 10.53 -12.29 -3.99
CA VAL A 395 11.71 -11.98 -4.81
C VAL A 395 11.21 -11.42 -6.14
N PHE A 396 11.60 -10.20 -6.49
CA PHE A 396 11.06 -9.50 -7.66
C PHE A 396 12.08 -8.58 -8.29
N GLN A 397 11.90 -8.25 -9.56
CA GLN A 397 12.71 -7.24 -10.23
C GLN A 397 12.07 -5.87 -10.14
N VAL A 398 12.92 -4.85 -10.01
CA VAL A 398 12.53 -3.44 -10.08
C VAL A 398 13.24 -2.82 -11.25
N LYS A 399 12.47 -2.22 -12.17
CA LYS A 399 13.00 -1.29 -13.17
C LYS A 399 13.18 0.07 -12.50
N THR A 400 14.42 0.39 -12.14
CA THR A 400 14.74 1.64 -11.47
C THR A 400 14.38 2.84 -12.34
N LEU A 401 14.30 4.02 -11.75
CA LEU A 401 14.04 5.26 -12.48
C LEU A 401 15.13 5.59 -13.51
N GLU A 402 16.36 5.07 -13.33
CA GLU A 402 17.43 5.09 -14.33
C GLU A 402 17.35 3.96 -15.37
N GLY A 403 16.28 3.16 -15.37
CA GLY A 403 16.05 2.09 -16.34
C GLY A 403 16.84 0.79 -16.10
N LYS A 404 17.55 0.65 -14.97
CA LYS A 404 18.25 -0.59 -14.62
C LYS A 404 17.28 -1.61 -14.03
N LEU A 405 17.49 -2.89 -14.31
CA LEU A 405 16.78 -3.97 -13.62
C LEU A 405 17.60 -4.44 -12.42
N VAL A 406 16.99 -4.43 -11.24
CA VAL A 406 17.62 -4.89 -9.99
C VAL A 406 16.71 -5.87 -9.27
N TRP A 407 17.29 -6.93 -8.70
CA TRP A 407 16.55 -7.87 -7.86
C TRP A 407 16.36 -7.32 -6.46
N ARG A 408 15.14 -7.42 -5.95
CA ARG A 408 14.76 -7.13 -4.57
C ARG A 408 14.23 -8.39 -3.92
N ARG A 409 14.51 -8.52 -2.63
CA ARG A 409 14.11 -9.65 -1.79
C ARG A 409 13.77 -9.12 -0.41
N ARG A 410 12.64 -9.55 0.14
CA ARG A 410 12.19 -9.18 1.47
C ARG A 410 11.96 -10.43 2.30
N ARG A 411 12.11 -10.33 3.62
CA ARG A 411 11.94 -11.47 4.52
C ARG A 411 10.90 -11.18 5.58
N TYR A 412 9.71 -11.72 5.39
CA TYR A 412 8.58 -11.60 6.29
C TYR A 412 8.55 -12.76 7.26
N ARG A 413 8.33 -12.44 8.53
CA ARG A 413 7.91 -13.42 9.52
C ARG A 413 6.41 -13.64 9.36
N VAL A 414 5.99 -14.90 9.26
CA VAL A 414 4.58 -15.29 9.17
C VAL A 414 4.13 -15.93 10.48
N ARG A 415 2.93 -15.58 10.92
CA ARG A 415 2.25 -16.18 12.08
C ARG A 415 0.83 -16.53 11.70
N ARG A 416 0.35 -17.69 12.17
CA ARG A 416 -1.06 -18.08 12.05
C ARG A 416 -1.94 -17.06 12.79
N ALA A 417 -3.07 -16.67 12.19
CA ALA A 417 -4.16 -16.04 12.93
C ALA A 417 -5.07 -17.13 13.55
N SER A 418 -6.20 -16.73 14.14
CA SER A 418 -7.09 -17.66 14.85
C SER A 418 -7.81 -18.66 13.93
N SER A 419 -8.07 -18.27 12.69
CA SER A 419 -8.78 -19.11 11.71
C SER A 419 -7.80 -19.70 10.70
N PRO A 420 -7.87 -21.01 10.38
CA PRO A 420 -7.14 -21.58 9.25
C PRO A 420 -7.38 -20.78 7.96
N GLY A 421 -6.34 -20.67 7.13
CA GLY A 421 -6.37 -19.82 5.93
C GLY A 421 -6.09 -18.34 6.17
N THR A 422 -5.89 -17.90 7.42
CA THR A 422 -5.57 -16.50 7.76
C THR A 422 -4.28 -16.34 8.55
N PHE A 423 -3.53 -15.25 8.29
CA PHE A 423 -2.16 -15.09 8.77
C PHE A 423 -1.76 -13.63 9.00
N TYR A 424 -0.86 -13.41 9.95
CA TYR A 424 -0.18 -12.12 10.18
C TYR A 424 1.24 -12.17 9.62
N PHE A 425 1.57 -11.22 8.76
CA PHE A 425 2.88 -11.06 8.16
C PHE A 425 3.52 -9.78 8.72
N SER A 426 4.82 -9.82 8.98
CA SER A 426 5.56 -8.64 9.47
C SER A 426 6.97 -8.59 8.91
N VAL A 427 7.40 -7.42 8.46
CA VAL A 427 8.76 -7.15 7.98
C VAL A 427 9.21 -5.77 8.45
N LEU A 428 10.51 -5.61 8.67
CA LEU A 428 11.15 -4.29 8.67
C LEU A 428 11.74 -4.10 7.27
N ASP A 429 11.16 -3.20 6.49
CA ASP A 429 11.61 -2.92 5.13
C ASP A 429 11.91 -1.44 4.96
N ASN A 430 13.10 -1.12 4.42
CA ASN A 430 13.55 0.25 4.19
C ASN A 430 13.38 1.19 5.42
N GLY A 431 13.52 0.62 6.62
CA GLY A 431 13.42 1.34 7.90
C GLY A 431 12.00 1.49 8.44
N VAL A 432 10.99 0.93 7.78
CA VAL A 432 9.58 1.00 8.22
C VAL A 432 9.06 -0.40 8.48
N ILE A 433 8.36 -0.58 9.60
CA ILE A 433 7.71 -1.86 9.90
C ILE A 433 6.40 -1.92 9.13
N SER A 434 6.30 -2.90 8.23
CA SER A 434 5.03 -3.27 7.60
C SER A 434 4.40 -4.42 8.38
N LYS A 435 3.09 -4.30 8.63
CA LYS A 435 2.25 -5.36 9.21
C LYS A 435 1.11 -5.63 8.26
N GLU A 436 0.90 -6.90 7.96
CA GLU A 436 -0.12 -7.32 6.99
C GLU A 436 -0.94 -8.48 7.56
N PHE A 437 -2.18 -8.55 7.13
CA PHE A 437 -3.11 -9.64 7.39
C PHE A 437 -3.48 -10.29 6.06
N TRP A 438 -3.05 -11.53 5.88
CA TRP A 438 -3.21 -12.30 4.65
C TRP A 438 -4.29 -13.36 4.81
N THR A 439 -5.05 -13.57 3.74
CA THR A 439 -6.14 -14.53 3.63
C THR A 439 -5.94 -15.36 2.37
N ILE A 440 -5.91 -16.68 2.52
CA ILE A 440 -6.02 -17.61 1.40
C ILE A 440 -7.47 -17.62 0.97
N VAL A 441 -7.77 -17.07 -0.20
CA VAL A 441 -9.14 -16.90 -0.69
C VAL A 441 -9.59 -18.18 -1.37
N ASP A 442 -8.77 -18.69 -2.28
CA ASP A 442 -9.00 -19.97 -2.96
C ASP A 442 -7.68 -20.53 -3.53
N VAL A 443 -7.60 -21.86 -3.56
CA VAL A 443 -6.59 -22.67 -4.24
C VAL A 443 -7.31 -23.94 -4.75
N PRO A 444 -7.31 -24.22 -6.07
CA PRO A 444 -7.85 -25.45 -6.62
C PRO A 444 -7.01 -26.67 -6.19
N ASP A 445 -7.64 -27.83 -6.18
CA ASP A 445 -7.05 -29.07 -5.66
C ASP A 445 -5.78 -29.50 -6.40
N ASP A 446 -5.64 -29.07 -7.65
CA ASP A 446 -4.49 -29.33 -8.53
C ASP A 446 -3.36 -28.30 -8.40
N PHE A 447 -3.53 -27.26 -7.58
CA PHE A 447 -2.57 -26.16 -7.42
C PHE A 447 -2.26 -25.41 -8.73
N SER A 448 -3.18 -25.40 -9.70
CA SER A 448 -3.02 -24.67 -10.96
C SER A 448 -2.93 -23.15 -10.79
N TRP A 449 -3.51 -22.60 -9.72
CA TRP A 449 -3.38 -21.20 -9.33
C TRP A 449 -3.60 -21.03 -7.82
N GLY A 450 -3.46 -19.82 -7.30
CA GLY A 450 -3.89 -19.45 -5.96
C GLY A 450 -4.26 -17.98 -5.90
N LEU A 451 -5.26 -17.61 -5.11
CA LEU A 451 -5.62 -16.21 -4.87
C LEU A 451 -5.43 -15.89 -3.39
N PHE A 452 -4.52 -14.95 -3.12
CA PHE A 452 -4.20 -14.51 -1.77
C PHE A 452 -4.51 -13.03 -1.62
N HIS A 453 -5.38 -12.70 -0.67
CA HIS A 453 -5.77 -11.32 -0.36
C HIS A 453 -5.01 -10.82 0.86
N TYR A 454 -4.65 -9.54 0.87
CA TYR A 454 -3.98 -8.92 2.01
C TYR A 454 -4.54 -7.53 2.35
N HIS A 455 -4.53 -7.24 3.65
CA HIS A 455 -4.66 -5.90 4.20
C HIS A 455 -3.35 -5.54 4.88
N GLY A 456 -2.81 -4.35 4.64
CA GLY A 456 -1.51 -3.98 5.17
C GLY A 456 -1.44 -2.54 5.63
N THR A 457 -0.44 -2.29 6.47
CA THR A 457 -0.08 -0.95 6.92
C THR A 457 1.44 -0.82 7.02
N ALA A 458 1.95 0.30 6.55
CA ALA A 458 3.22 0.86 6.97
C ALA A 458 2.91 1.94 8.00
N GLN A 459 2.58 1.50 9.22
CA GLN A 459 1.93 2.29 10.26
C GLN A 459 2.64 3.63 10.53
N ALA A 460 3.95 3.59 10.72
CA ALA A 460 4.77 4.77 11.01
C ALA A 460 4.98 5.71 9.80
N ALA A 461 4.65 5.23 8.59
CA ALA A 461 4.60 6.05 7.38
C ALA A 461 3.18 6.59 7.11
N GLY A 462 2.19 6.24 7.94
CA GLY A 462 0.81 6.66 7.76
C GLY A 462 0.12 6.06 6.54
N LEU A 463 0.61 4.93 6.03
CA LEU A 463 0.08 4.29 4.83
C LEU A 463 -0.66 3.01 5.20
N ALA A 464 -1.89 2.91 4.71
CA ALA A 464 -2.67 1.68 4.70
C ALA A 464 -2.95 1.27 3.25
N TYR A 465 -3.04 -0.03 3.01
CA TYR A 465 -3.24 -0.58 1.69
C TYR A 465 -3.95 -1.93 1.75
N THR A 466 -4.56 -2.28 0.63
CA THR A 466 -5.18 -3.58 0.39
C THR A 466 -4.73 -4.07 -0.98
N GLY A 467 -4.85 -5.37 -1.21
CA GLY A 467 -4.61 -5.95 -2.52
C GLY A 467 -4.83 -7.45 -2.52
N ALA A 468 -4.65 -8.04 -3.68
CA ALA A 468 -4.61 -9.47 -3.85
C ALA A 468 -3.63 -9.84 -4.94
N VAL A 469 -2.97 -10.98 -4.75
CA VAL A 469 -2.05 -11.57 -5.73
C VAL A 469 -2.67 -12.86 -6.25
N LEU A 470 -2.83 -12.93 -7.56
CA LEU A 470 -3.14 -14.15 -8.29
C LEU A 470 -1.83 -14.80 -8.69
N VAL A 471 -1.62 -16.01 -8.21
CA VAL A 471 -0.42 -16.78 -8.46
C VAL A 471 -0.69 -18.03 -9.28
N SER A 472 0.33 -18.50 -9.98
CA SER A 472 0.36 -19.78 -10.68
C SER A 472 1.77 -20.38 -10.60
N PRO A 473 1.96 -21.66 -10.95
CA PRO A 473 3.26 -22.31 -10.84
C PRO A 473 4.32 -21.60 -11.69
N ASP A 474 3.95 -21.17 -12.90
CA ASP A 474 4.84 -20.58 -13.90
C ASP A 474 4.65 -19.07 -14.08
N GLY A 475 3.65 -18.47 -13.42
CA GLY A 475 3.32 -17.05 -13.54
C GLY A 475 2.46 -16.73 -14.77
N SER A 476 1.93 -17.75 -15.46
CA SER A 476 0.90 -17.58 -16.48
C SER A 476 -0.45 -17.25 -15.85
N TYR A 477 -1.26 -16.44 -16.55
CA TYR A 477 -2.62 -16.19 -16.12
C TYR A 477 -3.45 -17.47 -16.32
N PRO A 478 -4.19 -17.95 -15.30
CA PRO A 478 -5.10 -19.09 -15.45
C PRO A 478 -6.21 -18.79 -16.46
N ASP A 479 -6.90 -19.82 -16.95
CA ASP A 479 -7.89 -19.69 -18.04
C ASP A 479 -8.86 -18.51 -17.84
N VAL A 480 -9.08 -17.76 -18.93
CA VAL A 480 -9.77 -16.47 -18.97
C VAL A 480 -11.23 -16.60 -18.53
N GLU A 481 -11.86 -17.76 -18.75
CA GLU A 481 -13.26 -18.05 -18.41
C GLU A 481 -13.41 -18.88 -17.12
N ASN A 482 -12.43 -18.85 -16.23
CA ASN A 482 -12.48 -19.61 -14.98
C ASN A 482 -13.51 -19.03 -13.99
N GLU A 483 -14.71 -19.61 -13.93
CA GLU A 483 -15.79 -19.21 -13.01
C GLU A 483 -15.38 -19.27 -11.53
N ARG A 484 -14.54 -20.25 -11.15
CA ARG A 484 -14.05 -20.36 -9.77
C ARG A 484 -13.15 -19.18 -9.40
N LEU A 485 -12.29 -18.76 -10.32
CA LEU A 485 -11.47 -17.56 -10.13
C LEU A 485 -12.33 -16.29 -10.07
N ALA A 486 -13.34 -16.17 -10.94
CA ALA A 486 -14.26 -15.03 -10.92
C ALA A 486 -14.98 -14.93 -9.56
N SER A 487 -15.48 -16.05 -9.03
CA SER A 487 -16.08 -16.11 -7.69
C SER A 487 -15.09 -15.78 -6.57
N ALA A 488 -13.83 -16.24 -6.68
CA ALA A 488 -12.79 -15.92 -5.71
C ALA A 488 -12.45 -14.42 -5.70
N LEU A 489 -12.38 -13.77 -6.87
CA LEU A 489 -12.17 -12.32 -6.99
C LEU A 489 -13.36 -11.53 -6.42
N GLU A 490 -14.59 -11.98 -6.65
CA GLU A 490 -15.79 -11.36 -6.09
C GLU A 490 -15.79 -11.38 -4.55
N LYS A 491 -15.34 -12.47 -3.91
CA LYS A 491 -15.16 -12.54 -2.45
C LYS A 491 -14.18 -11.50 -1.90
N CYS A 492 -13.24 -11.04 -2.74
CA CYS A 492 -12.31 -9.96 -2.40
C CYS A 492 -12.89 -8.57 -2.68
N GLY A 493 -14.04 -8.47 -3.35
CA GLY A 493 -14.51 -7.22 -3.94
C GLY A 493 -13.58 -6.70 -5.04
N ILE A 494 -12.90 -7.59 -5.77
CA ILE A 494 -11.97 -7.22 -6.85
C ILE A 494 -12.59 -7.62 -8.18
N LYS A 495 -12.51 -6.73 -9.17
CA LYS A 495 -12.90 -7.04 -10.55
C LYS A 495 -11.69 -7.48 -11.36
N LYS A 496 -11.92 -8.34 -12.35
CA LYS A 496 -10.86 -8.85 -13.25
C LYS A 496 -10.10 -7.72 -13.94
N TRP A 497 -10.79 -6.65 -14.32
CA TRP A 497 -10.18 -5.50 -14.96
C TRP A 497 -9.28 -4.68 -14.02
N GLU A 498 -9.35 -4.87 -12.70
CA GLU A 498 -8.42 -4.26 -11.74
C GLU A 498 -7.07 -4.98 -11.61
N LEU A 499 -6.93 -6.18 -12.18
CA LEU A 499 -5.71 -6.98 -12.05
C LEU A 499 -4.60 -6.54 -13.02
N TYR A 500 -3.47 -6.10 -12.51
CA TYR A 500 -2.29 -5.81 -13.29
C TYR A 500 -1.51 -7.08 -13.59
N MET A 501 -1.28 -7.34 -14.87
CA MET A 501 -0.46 -8.48 -15.31
C MET A 501 1.00 -8.26 -14.93
N VAL A 502 1.64 -9.30 -14.40
CA VAL A 502 3.06 -9.31 -14.10
C VAL A 502 3.83 -9.78 -15.33
N ASP A 503 4.85 -9.02 -15.73
CA ASP A 503 5.78 -9.44 -16.78
C ASP A 503 6.73 -10.52 -16.24
N ASN A 504 6.54 -11.75 -16.73
CA ASN A 504 7.28 -12.93 -16.33
C ASN A 504 8.26 -13.43 -17.41
N CYS A 505 8.56 -12.61 -18.44
CA CYS A 505 9.29 -13.04 -19.65
C CYS A 505 10.82 -13.15 -19.51
N SER A 506 11.46 -12.43 -18.56
CA SER A 506 12.94 -12.29 -18.51
C SER A 506 13.52 -12.42 -17.09
N CYS A 507 13.39 -13.61 -16.49
CA CYS A 507 13.61 -13.81 -15.07
C CYS A 507 14.90 -14.58 -14.71
N ALA A 508 15.90 -14.56 -15.59
CA ALA A 508 17.16 -15.24 -15.36
C ALA A 508 17.92 -14.71 -14.12
N GLY A 509 18.57 -15.61 -13.38
CA GLY A 509 19.41 -15.25 -12.24
C GLY A 509 18.64 -14.75 -11.02
N ALA A 510 17.36 -15.13 -10.88
CA ALA A 510 16.60 -14.83 -9.69
C ALA A 510 17.28 -15.43 -8.43
N PRO A 511 17.45 -14.67 -7.34
CA PRO A 511 18.09 -15.15 -6.11
C PRO A 511 17.14 -16.04 -5.29
N LEU A 512 16.81 -17.20 -5.86
CA LEU A 512 15.87 -18.19 -5.35
C LEU A 512 16.65 -19.20 -4.51
N GLY A 513 16.41 -19.21 -3.21
CA GLY A 513 17.08 -20.12 -2.32
C GLY A 513 16.62 -19.90 -0.90
N THR A 514 16.21 -20.96 -0.22
CA THR A 514 15.81 -20.89 1.18
C THR A 514 17.03 -20.94 2.11
N PRO A 515 16.97 -20.34 3.31
CA PRO A 515 18.03 -20.48 4.31
C PRO A 515 18.37 -21.96 4.59
N GLU A 516 19.65 -22.25 4.75
CA GLU A 516 20.14 -23.61 5.04
C GLU A 516 19.41 -24.20 6.27
N GLY A 517 18.90 -25.43 6.14
CA GLY A 517 18.12 -26.14 7.17
C GLY A 517 16.65 -25.71 7.29
N SER A 518 16.11 -25.03 6.27
CA SER A 518 14.66 -24.94 6.08
C SER A 518 14.10 -26.34 5.80
N THR A 519 12.87 -26.60 6.24
CA THR A 519 12.22 -27.93 6.07
C THR A 519 10.98 -27.81 5.19
N LEU A 520 10.75 -28.82 4.36
CA LEU A 520 9.62 -28.91 3.44
C LEU A 520 8.71 -30.10 3.80
N HIS A 521 8.49 -30.36 5.09
CA HIS A 521 7.48 -31.34 5.48
C HIS A 521 6.09 -30.77 5.20
N TYR A 522 5.23 -31.55 4.55
CA TYR A 522 3.85 -31.18 4.21
C TYR A 522 2.89 -32.37 4.38
N GLN A 523 1.62 -32.05 4.62
CA GLN A 523 0.49 -32.97 4.54
C GLN A 523 -0.07 -33.02 3.12
N VAL A 524 -0.05 -31.90 2.40
CA VAL A 524 -0.48 -31.81 1.00
C VAL A 524 0.59 -31.15 0.14
N ALA A 525 0.72 -31.56 -1.12
CA ALA A 525 1.60 -30.93 -2.09
C ALA A 525 1.05 -31.08 -3.52
N PRO A 526 1.41 -30.20 -4.45
CA PRO A 526 1.09 -30.36 -5.87
C PRO A 526 1.55 -31.72 -6.42
N GLY A 527 0.73 -32.32 -7.29
CA GLY A 527 1.06 -33.60 -7.93
C GLY A 527 1.13 -34.83 -7.01
N LYS A 528 0.83 -34.69 -5.71
CA LYS A 528 0.75 -35.79 -4.76
C LYS A 528 -0.70 -36.04 -4.37
N GLU A 529 -1.26 -37.13 -4.90
CA GLU A 529 -2.50 -37.69 -4.37
C GLU A 529 -2.19 -38.40 -3.06
N ILE A 530 -2.94 -38.09 -2.01
CA ILE A 530 -2.92 -38.90 -0.80
C ILE A 530 -3.69 -40.17 -1.16
N GLY A 531 -2.98 -41.26 -1.40
CA GLY A 531 -3.57 -42.59 -1.38
C GLY A 531 -4.36 -42.71 -0.08
N ILE A 532 -5.68 -42.84 -0.21
CA ILE A 532 -6.58 -43.06 0.91
C ILE A 532 -6.09 -44.31 1.62
N LEU A 533 -5.35 -44.14 2.71
CA LEU A 533 -5.14 -45.18 3.69
C LEU A 533 -6.51 -45.42 4.31
N GLN A 534 -7.26 -46.34 3.68
CA GLN A 534 -8.39 -47.01 4.30
C GLN A 534 -7.87 -47.62 5.60
N LYS A 535 -8.07 -46.92 6.72
CA LYS A 535 -8.02 -47.54 8.03
C LYS A 535 -9.19 -48.53 8.08
N ARG A 536 -8.87 -49.81 7.95
CA ARG A 536 -9.72 -50.89 8.45
C ARG A 536 -9.75 -50.89 9.96
#